data_AF-A0A1S2P9X8-F1
#
_entry.id   AF-A0A1S2P9X8-F1
#
_cell.length_a   1.000
_cell.length_b   1.000
_cell.length_c   1.000
_cell.angle_alpha   90.00
_cell.angle_beta   90.00
_cell.angle_gamma   90.00
#
_symmetry.space_group_name_H-M   'P 1'
#
loop_
_entity.id
_entity.type
_entity.pdbx_description
1 polymer ?
#
loop_
_entity_poly.entity_id
_entity_poly.type
_entity_poly.pdbx_seq_one_letter_code
_entity_poly.pdbx_strand_id
1 'polypeptide(L)'
;MAAPSARRSPPWGTTRNWALVIESSGALTTTDAQAPHLDYEAASYSPVSVDLGLKLNVRCDDTPRMSPAADCGCVYPDYTPTYDISVTGSYDQVAWHILWAQRNLAHQWGWQGHGPELTRTMDQSLIRANRRTACPSSIPRPSGKSCDEYPFASTHQGASVNPDFACHMVPEAQNRLEGGARKSWYNANRLLENDKFWVFVTDAPASAAASPVRPLVQCP
;
A
#
# COMPACT_ATOMS: atom_id res chain seq x y z
N MET A 1 -54.77 19.30 37.77
CA MET A 1 -53.79 18.29 38.24
C MET A 1 -53.24 17.60 37.01
N ALA A 2 -51.95 17.78 36.71
CA ALA A 2 -51.31 17.19 35.53
C ALA A 2 -50.97 15.71 35.80
N ALA A 3 -51.33 14.83 34.86
CA ALA A 3 -50.95 13.43 34.92
C ALA A 3 -49.42 13.28 34.83
N PRO A 4 -48.79 12.35 35.58
CA PRO A 4 -47.36 12.13 35.50
C PRO A 4 -47.01 11.55 34.12
N SER A 5 -46.30 12.34 33.31
CA SER A 5 -45.62 11.86 32.10
C SER A 5 -44.45 10.96 32.52
N ALA A 6 -44.66 9.64 32.50
CA ALA A 6 -43.57 8.69 32.58
C ALA A 6 -42.81 8.69 31.24
N ARG A 7 -41.76 9.50 31.11
CA ARG A 7 -40.73 9.25 30.09
C ARG A 7 -39.92 8.05 30.56
N ARG A 8 -40.28 6.85 30.08
CA ARG A 8 -39.30 5.76 30.01
C ARG A 8 -38.46 6.00 28.77
N SER A 9 -37.25 6.52 28.96
CA SER A 9 -36.19 6.31 27.98
C SER A 9 -36.08 4.80 27.77
N PRO A 10 -36.09 4.31 26.52
CA PRO A 10 -35.80 2.91 26.26
C PRO A 10 -34.42 2.59 26.90
N PRO A 11 -34.21 1.44 27.56
CA PRO A 11 -32.93 1.08 28.19
C PRO A 11 -31.90 0.64 27.14
N TRP A 12 -31.79 1.36 26.03
CA TRP A 12 -30.95 0.97 24.90
C TRP A 12 -29.58 1.62 25.07
N GLY A 13 -28.92 1.23 26.17
CA GLY A 13 -27.46 1.17 26.25
C GLY A 13 -26.93 -0.14 25.65
N THR A 14 -27.71 -0.79 24.78
CA THR A 14 -27.38 -2.07 24.16
C THR A 14 -26.61 -1.83 22.87
N THR A 15 -25.28 -1.76 22.97
CA THR A 15 -24.41 -1.94 21.80
C THR A 15 -24.73 -3.30 21.19
N ARG A 16 -25.23 -3.30 19.96
CA ARG A 16 -25.44 -4.50 19.14
C ARG A 16 -24.26 -4.59 18.18
N ASN A 17 -23.34 -5.51 18.44
CA ASN A 17 -22.28 -5.82 17.49
C ASN A 17 -22.86 -6.72 16.39
N TRP A 18 -22.68 -6.34 15.14
CA TRP A 18 -22.98 -7.16 13.97
C TRP A 18 -21.65 -7.52 13.30
N ALA A 19 -21.54 -8.78 12.87
CA ALA A 19 -20.45 -9.21 12.00
C ALA A 19 -20.96 -9.14 10.56
N LEU A 20 -20.33 -8.31 9.74
CA LEU A 20 -20.57 -8.30 8.29
C LEU A 20 -19.61 -9.32 7.66
N VAL A 21 -20.15 -10.39 7.09
CA VAL A 21 -19.39 -11.36 6.29
C VAL A 21 -19.68 -11.07 4.83
N ILE A 22 -18.62 -10.77 4.08
CA ILE A 22 -18.69 -10.49 2.65
C ILE A 22 -18.12 -11.70 1.93
N GLU A 23 -18.97 -12.43 1.22
CA GLU A 23 -18.57 -13.57 0.40
C GLU A 23 -18.79 -13.21 -1.07
N SER A 24 -17.75 -13.36 -1.89
CA SER A 24 -17.83 -13.18 -3.34
C SER A 24 -17.12 -14.34 -4.02
N SER A 25 -17.66 -14.76 -5.17
CA SER A 25 -17.09 -15.85 -5.98
C SER A 25 -15.72 -15.54 -6.58
N GLY A 26 -15.25 -14.28 -6.50
CA GLY A 26 -13.87 -13.89 -6.82
C GLY A 26 -13.45 -14.02 -8.28
N ALA A 27 -14.36 -14.35 -9.20
CA ALA A 27 -14.03 -14.72 -10.58
C ALA A 27 -13.56 -13.55 -11.47
N LEU A 28 -13.69 -12.30 -11.01
CA LEU A 28 -13.22 -11.08 -11.68
C LEU A 28 -12.91 -10.03 -10.59
N THR A 29 -12.18 -8.97 -10.91
CA THR A 29 -12.03 -7.78 -10.04
C THR A 29 -13.36 -7.04 -9.89
N THR A 30 -14.36 -7.69 -9.32
CA THR A 30 -15.65 -7.09 -9.02
C THR A 30 -15.47 -6.23 -7.80
N THR A 31 -15.61 -4.93 -8.01
CA THR A 31 -15.66 -3.94 -6.93
C THR A 31 -17.11 -3.79 -6.52
N ASP A 32 -17.48 -4.37 -5.39
CA ASP A 32 -18.83 -4.20 -4.83
C ASP A 32 -18.81 -3.05 -3.82
N ALA A 33 -19.63 -2.02 -4.04
CA ALA A 33 -19.82 -0.96 -3.06
C ALA A 33 -20.76 -1.46 -1.97
N GLN A 34 -20.23 -1.63 -0.75
CA GLN A 34 -20.98 -2.20 0.36
C GLN A 34 -21.17 -1.17 1.48
N ALA A 35 -22.39 -1.01 1.96
CA ALA A 35 -22.71 -0.30 3.20
C ALA A 35 -23.64 -1.17 4.06
N PRO A 36 -23.47 -1.19 5.39
CA PRO A 36 -24.46 -1.77 6.28
C PRO A 36 -25.81 -1.08 6.06
N HIS A 37 -26.87 -1.85 5.91
CA HIS A 37 -28.23 -1.33 5.73
C HIS A 37 -29.04 -1.61 7.00
N LEU A 38 -29.71 -0.58 7.53
CA LEU A 38 -30.60 -0.71 8.68
C LEU A 38 -32.05 -0.52 8.25
N ASP A 39 -32.81 -1.61 8.39
CA ASP A 39 -34.26 -1.58 8.41
C ASP A 39 -34.76 -1.62 9.86
N TYR A 40 -35.52 -0.60 10.26
CA TYR A 40 -36.13 -0.52 11.58
C TYR A 40 -37.64 -0.35 11.46
N GLU A 41 -38.36 -1.32 12.02
CA GLU A 41 -39.82 -1.31 12.13
C GLU A 41 -40.24 -1.37 13.60
N ALA A 42 -41.14 -0.46 14.00
CA ALA A 42 -41.74 -0.47 15.33
C ALA A 42 -43.19 -0.03 15.24
N ALA A 43 -44.07 -0.72 16.00
CA ALA A 43 -45.49 -0.38 16.04
C ALA A 43 -45.69 1.09 16.44
N SER A 44 -46.52 1.82 15.69
CA SER A 44 -46.79 3.26 15.81
C SER A 44 -45.71 4.21 15.26
N TYR A 45 -44.65 3.69 14.63
CA TYR A 45 -43.66 4.48 13.91
C TYR A 45 -43.65 4.11 12.43
N SER A 46 -43.31 5.06 11.57
CA SER A 46 -43.03 4.75 10.16
C SER A 46 -41.74 3.93 10.09
N PRO A 47 -41.69 2.85 9.28
CA PRO A 47 -40.45 2.15 8.99
C PRO A 47 -39.35 3.11 8.54
N VAL A 48 -38.13 2.86 9.01
CA VAL A 48 -36.93 3.58 8.56
C VAL A 48 -36.03 2.58 7.87
N SER A 49 -35.54 2.95 6.69
CA SER A 49 -34.60 2.18 5.88
C SER A 49 -33.45 3.11 5.50
N VAL A 50 -32.23 2.81 5.94
CA VAL A 50 -31.08 3.72 5.81
C VAL A 50 -29.76 2.96 5.69
N ASP A 51 -28.90 3.40 4.76
CA ASP A 51 -27.51 2.97 4.70
C ASP A 51 -26.72 3.61 5.85
N LEU A 52 -26.13 2.79 6.72
CA LEU A 52 -25.31 3.22 7.83
C LEU A 52 -23.85 3.34 7.40
N GLY A 53 -23.36 4.57 7.29
CA GLY A 53 -21.93 4.85 7.12
C GLY A 53 -21.47 4.93 5.66
N LEU A 54 -20.15 4.81 5.47
CA LEU A 54 -19.52 4.92 4.15
C LEU A 54 -19.73 3.64 3.35
N LYS A 55 -20.02 3.80 2.05
CA LYS A 55 -19.93 2.70 1.07
C LYS A 55 -18.46 2.39 0.87
N LEU A 56 -18.02 1.22 1.34
CA LEU A 56 -16.68 0.73 1.11
C LEU A 56 -16.71 -0.18 -0.10
N ASN A 57 -15.84 0.10 -1.06
CA ASN A 57 -15.58 -0.82 -2.13
C ASN A 57 -14.87 -2.05 -1.57
N VAL A 58 -15.31 -3.24 -1.98
CA VAL A 58 -14.62 -4.50 -1.72
C VAL A 58 -14.26 -5.13 -3.05
N ARG A 59 -12.98 -5.41 -3.25
CA ARG A 59 -12.50 -6.21 -4.36
C ARG A 59 -12.16 -7.59 -3.86
N CYS A 60 -12.84 -8.60 -4.38
CA CYS A 60 -12.47 -9.99 -4.22
C CYS A 60 -11.88 -10.53 -5.52
N ASP A 61 -10.83 -11.32 -5.45
CA ASP A 61 -10.20 -11.93 -6.62
C ASP A 61 -9.58 -13.29 -6.28
N ASP A 62 -9.36 -14.12 -7.29
CA ASP A 62 -8.74 -15.45 -7.19
C ASP A 62 -7.43 -15.54 -7.99
N THR A 63 -6.76 -14.40 -8.23
CA THR A 63 -5.68 -14.35 -9.21
C THR A 63 -4.54 -15.33 -8.88
N PRO A 64 -4.11 -16.18 -9.83
CA PRO A 64 -3.00 -17.11 -9.61
C PRO A 64 -1.65 -16.40 -9.54
N ARG A 65 -1.63 -15.08 -9.76
CA ARG A 65 -0.43 -14.23 -9.69
C ARG A 65 -0.08 -13.82 -8.26
N MET A 66 -0.97 -14.07 -7.30
CA MET A 66 -0.70 -13.93 -5.87
C MET A 66 -0.10 -15.22 -5.30
N SER A 67 0.67 -15.14 -4.22
CA SER A 67 1.23 -16.30 -3.54
C SER A 67 0.90 -16.27 -2.05
N PRO A 68 0.33 -17.35 -1.48
CA PRO A 68 -0.03 -18.60 -2.16
C PRO A 68 -1.14 -18.39 -3.20
N ALA A 69 -0.98 -19.00 -4.39
CA ALA A 69 -1.93 -18.87 -5.50
C ALA A 69 -3.30 -19.53 -5.23
N ALA A 70 -3.42 -20.23 -4.11
CA ALA A 70 -4.60 -20.98 -3.71
C ALA A 70 -5.63 -20.15 -2.92
N ASP A 71 -5.26 -18.97 -2.43
CA ASP A 71 -6.14 -18.19 -1.57
C ASP A 71 -6.81 -17.12 -2.42
N CYS A 72 -8.06 -17.36 -2.82
CA CYS A 72 -8.98 -16.27 -3.15
C CYS A 72 -9.04 -15.32 -1.95
N GLY A 73 -9.19 -14.02 -2.19
CA GLY A 73 -9.23 -13.07 -1.08
C GLY A 73 -9.85 -11.75 -1.46
N CYS A 74 -10.29 -11.04 -0.43
CA CYS A 74 -10.93 -9.74 -0.56
C CYS A 74 -10.11 -8.66 0.12
N VAL A 75 -10.05 -7.48 -0.50
CA VAL A 75 -9.46 -6.27 0.07
C VAL A 75 -10.43 -5.11 -0.06
N TYR A 76 -10.20 -4.07 0.73
CA TYR A 76 -10.83 -2.76 0.55
C TYR A 76 -9.93 -1.90 -0.33
N PRO A 77 -10.13 -1.82 -1.65
CA PRO A 77 -9.28 -1.02 -2.54
C PRO A 77 -9.30 0.49 -2.24
N ASP A 78 -10.29 0.97 -1.47
CA ASP A 78 -10.34 2.36 -1.01
C ASP A 78 -9.30 2.66 0.09
N TYR A 79 -8.73 1.63 0.70
CA TYR A 79 -7.64 1.76 1.65
C TYR A 79 -6.29 1.65 0.94
N THR A 80 -5.48 2.70 1.00
CA THR A 80 -4.11 2.71 0.49
C THR A 80 -3.16 2.18 1.58
N PRO A 81 -2.61 0.95 1.46
CA PRO A 81 -1.69 0.42 2.46
C PRO A 81 -0.30 1.08 2.38
N THR A 82 0.45 0.97 3.47
CA THR A 82 1.80 1.53 3.61
C THR A 82 2.85 0.42 3.76
N TYR A 83 3.89 0.47 2.92
CA TYR A 83 5.06 -0.41 3.03
C TYR A 83 6.10 0.21 3.96
N ASP A 84 6.26 -0.38 5.14
CA ASP A 84 7.22 0.08 6.13
C ASP A 84 8.61 -0.51 5.88
N ILE A 85 9.63 0.35 5.90
CA ILE A 85 11.03 -0.04 5.70
C ILE A 85 11.94 0.75 6.64
N SER A 86 12.80 0.06 7.40
CA SER A 86 13.63 0.68 8.44
C SER A 86 15.04 0.99 7.98
N VAL A 87 15.54 2.18 8.31
CA VAL A 87 16.96 2.57 8.13
C VAL A 87 17.92 1.91 9.13
N THR A 88 17.40 1.11 10.06
CA THR A 88 18.20 0.30 10.99
C THR A 88 17.95 -1.20 10.81
N GLY A 89 17.18 -1.58 9.78
CA GLY A 89 16.79 -2.96 9.48
C GLY A 89 17.86 -3.75 8.71
N SER A 90 17.50 -4.97 8.31
CA SER A 90 18.39 -5.92 7.61
C SER A 90 18.75 -5.52 6.17
N TYR A 91 18.05 -4.54 5.61
CA TYR A 91 18.27 -3.95 4.29
C TYR A 91 18.28 -2.42 4.34
N ASP A 92 18.96 -1.89 5.36
CA ASP A 92 19.06 -0.46 5.67
C ASP A 92 19.52 0.44 4.50
N GLN A 93 20.46 0.02 3.64
CA GLN A 93 20.88 0.87 2.52
C GLN A 93 19.80 1.04 1.46
N VAL A 94 18.89 0.08 1.30
CA VAL A 94 17.70 0.24 0.45
C VAL A 94 16.76 1.27 1.09
N ALA A 95 16.55 1.18 2.41
CA ALA A 95 15.75 2.16 3.15
C ALA A 95 16.31 3.60 3.03
N TRP A 96 17.62 3.74 3.18
CA TRP A 96 18.31 5.02 3.01
C TRP A 96 18.22 5.55 1.59
N HIS A 97 18.30 4.68 0.57
CA HIS A 97 18.08 5.07 -0.81
C HIS A 97 16.67 5.61 -1.02
N ILE A 98 15.64 4.92 -0.54
CA ILE A 98 14.25 5.37 -0.63
C ILE A 98 14.07 6.72 0.08
N LEU A 99 14.62 6.87 1.29
CA LEU A 99 14.56 8.13 2.04
C LEU A 99 15.21 9.28 1.28
N TRP A 100 16.38 9.03 0.68
CA TRP A 100 17.06 10.00 -0.17
C TRP A 100 16.16 10.38 -1.35
N ALA A 101 15.59 9.40 -2.03
CA ALA A 101 14.73 9.63 -3.19
C ALA A 101 13.48 10.43 -2.81
N GLN A 102 12.78 10.07 -1.73
CA GLN A 102 11.63 10.83 -1.22
C GLN A 102 11.97 12.28 -0.89
N ARG A 103 13.16 12.54 -0.35
CA ARG A 103 13.60 13.90 0.02
C ARG A 103 14.12 14.76 -1.15
N ASN A 104 14.66 14.14 -2.19
CA ASN A 104 15.40 14.86 -3.23
C ASN A 104 14.77 14.81 -4.63
N LEU A 105 13.93 13.82 -4.92
CA LEU A 105 13.18 13.77 -6.18
C LEU A 105 12.06 14.82 -6.17
N ALA A 106 11.77 15.37 -7.34
CA ALA A 106 10.86 16.52 -7.48
C ALA A 106 9.43 16.18 -7.02
N HIS A 107 8.96 14.96 -7.30
CA HIS A 107 7.59 14.55 -6.97
C HIS A 107 7.47 13.83 -5.63
N GLN A 108 8.59 13.51 -4.96
CA GLN A 108 8.56 12.90 -3.62
C GLN A 108 7.71 11.61 -3.56
N TRP A 109 7.83 10.76 -4.59
CA TRP A 109 6.97 9.60 -4.83
C TRP A 109 6.81 8.67 -3.61
N GLY A 110 5.57 8.29 -3.32
CA GLY A 110 5.24 7.35 -2.25
C GLY A 110 5.45 7.91 -0.84
N TRP A 111 5.79 9.19 -0.68
CA TRP A 111 5.91 9.84 0.62
C TRP A 111 4.58 10.46 1.04
N GLN A 112 3.88 9.78 1.94
CA GLN A 112 2.57 10.21 2.42
C GLN A 112 2.64 11.61 3.06
N GLY A 113 1.74 12.51 2.61
CA GLY A 113 1.69 13.91 3.05
C GLY A 113 2.59 14.87 2.27
N HIS A 114 3.34 14.36 1.28
CA HIS A 114 4.31 15.13 0.50
C HIS A 114 4.10 14.96 -1.01
N GLY A 115 4.24 13.73 -1.50
CA GLY A 115 4.06 13.37 -2.91
C GLY A 115 2.84 12.48 -3.14
N PRO A 116 2.57 12.11 -4.40
CA PRO A 116 1.52 11.15 -4.73
C PRO A 116 1.95 9.71 -4.39
N GLU A 117 0.97 8.82 -4.28
CA GLU A 117 1.17 7.39 -4.05
C GLU A 117 2.01 6.75 -5.15
N LEU A 118 2.66 5.63 -4.82
CA LEU A 118 3.09 4.69 -5.84
C LEU A 118 1.89 3.88 -6.33
N THR A 119 1.91 3.50 -7.60
CA THR A 119 0.88 2.65 -8.21
C THR A 119 1.54 1.40 -8.74
N ARG A 120 1.14 0.23 -8.24
CA ARG A 120 1.73 -1.04 -8.63
C ARG A 120 1.44 -1.37 -10.09
N THR A 121 2.46 -1.88 -10.77
CA THR A 121 2.29 -2.63 -12.01
C THR A 121 2.75 -4.09 -11.85
N MET A 122 2.04 -4.99 -12.51
CA MET A 122 2.30 -6.41 -12.71
C MET A 122 2.67 -6.71 -14.17
N ASP A 123 2.60 -5.71 -15.07
CA ASP A 123 3.04 -5.83 -16.46
C ASP A 123 4.55 -6.08 -16.52
N GLN A 124 4.92 -7.31 -16.90
CA GLN A 124 6.31 -7.73 -16.99
C GLN A 124 7.10 -6.95 -18.04
N SER A 125 6.45 -6.39 -19.06
CA SER A 125 7.10 -5.55 -20.06
C SER A 125 7.51 -4.20 -19.46
N LEU A 126 6.59 -3.52 -18.78
CA LEU A 126 6.85 -2.26 -18.08
C LEU A 126 7.89 -2.43 -16.97
N ILE A 127 7.77 -3.50 -16.17
CA ILE A 127 8.76 -3.80 -15.12
C ILE A 127 10.17 -3.94 -15.70
N ARG A 128 10.32 -4.68 -16.82
CA ARG A 128 11.62 -4.83 -17.48
C ARG A 128 12.12 -3.51 -18.07
N ALA A 129 11.24 -2.70 -18.63
CA ALA A 129 11.58 -1.38 -19.14
C ALA A 129 12.10 -0.48 -18.00
N ASN A 130 11.37 -0.40 -16.89
CA ASN A 130 11.78 0.37 -15.70
C ASN A 130 13.15 -0.04 -15.19
N ARG A 131 13.42 -1.34 -15.04
CA ARG A 131 14.75 -1.85 -14.63
C ARG A 131 15.84 -1.50 -15.62
N ARG A 132 15.58 -1.61 -16.92
CA ARG A 132 16.58 -1.30 -17.96
C ARG A 132 16.90 0.19 -18.00
N THR A 133 15.92 1.05 -17.74
CA THR A 133 16.14 2.50 -17.71
C THR A 133 16.86 2.94 -16.44
N ALA A 134 16.45 2.47 -15.26
CA ALA A 134 17.08 2.86 -13.99
C ALA A 134 18.46 2.20 -13.80
N CYS A 135 18.52 0.91 -14.10
CA CYS A 135 19.64 0.03 -13.79
C CYS A 135 20.15 -0.72 -15.03
N PRO A 136 20.56 -0.04 -16.12
CA PRO A 136 21.02 -0.72 -17.34
C PRO A 136 22.22 -1.64 -17.05
N SER A 137 22.50 -2.59 -17.94
CA SER A 137 23.70 -3.45 -17.82
C SER A 137 25.00 -2.68 -18.01
N SER A 138 24.94 -1.49 -18.60
CA SER A 138 26.11 -0.66 -18.91
C SER A 138 26.71 0.06 -17.70
N ILE A 139 25.96 0.27 -16.61
CA ILE A 139 26.52 0.90 -15.41
C ILE A 139 27.40 -0.10 -14.65
N PRO A 140 28.64 0.27 -14.30
CA PRO A 140 29.51 -0.59 -13.49
C PRO A 140 28.91 -0.87 -12.13
N ARG A 141 28.91 -2.14 -11.72
CA ARG A 141 28.47 -2.59 -10.40
C ARG A 141 29.71 -2.94 -9.56
N PRO A 142 30.04 -2.18 -8.51
CA PRO A 142 31.14 -2.54 -7.62
C PRO A 142 30.95 -3.93 -7.01
N SER A 143 32.04 -4.59 -6.64
CA SER A 143 31.99 -5.92 -6.02
C SER A 143 31.07 -5.94 -4.78
N GLY A 144 30.17 -6.91 -4.73
CA GLY A 144 29.18 -7.07 -3.65
C GLY A 144 28.03 -6.06 -3.66
N LYS A 145 27.93 -5.20 -4.69
CA LYS A 145 26.85 -4.23 -4.85
C LYS A 145 26.00 -4.55 -6.07
N SER A 146 24.72 -4.18 -5.95
CA SER A 146 23.75 -4.20 -7.03
C SER A 146 23.12 -2.82 -7.17
N CYS A 147 22.65 -2.53 -8.37
CA CYS A 147 21.84 -1.35 -8.64
C CYS A 147 20.45 -1.51 -8.03
N ASP A 148 19.98 -0.48 -7.33
CA ASP A 148 18.63 -0.35 -6.79
C ASP A 148 17.98 0.92 -7.34
N GLU A 149 16.66 0.87 -7.52
CA GLU A 149 15.88 1.89 -8.22
C GLU A 149 14.67 2.36 -7.41
N TYR A 150 14.44 3.68 -7.40
CA TYR A 150 13.22 4.26 -6.82
C TYR A 150 12.70 5.42 -7.70
N PRO A 151 11.41 5.48 -8.09
CA PRO A 151 10.34 4.53 -7.77
C PRO A 151 10.60 3.10 -8.24
N PHE A 152 10.05 2.12 -7.51
CA PHE A 152 10.34 0.70 -7.76
C PHE A 152 9.98 0.29 -9.19
N ALA A 153 10.74 -0.63 -9.79
CA ALA A 153 10.43 -1.10 -11.14
C ALA A 153 9.02 -1.71 -11.29
N SER A 154 8.43 -2.22 -10.21
CA SER A 154 7.05 -2.69 -10.15
C SER A 154 6.02 -1.58 -9.91
N THR A 155 6.27 -0.37 -10.40
CA THR A 155 5.34 0.76 -10.32
C THR A 155 5.17 1.49 -11.65
N HIS A 156 4.04 2.18 -11.82
CA HIS A 156 3.77 3.08 -12.95
C HIS A 156 4.54 4.40 -12.89
N GLN A 157 5.29 4.64 -11.82
CA GLN A 157 6.14 5.82 -11.65
C GLN A 157 7.63 5.50 -11.94
N GLY A 158 7.93 4.26 -12.33
CA GLY A 158 9.29 3.79 -12.57
C GLY A 158 9.99 4.50 -13.75
N ALA A 159 11.31 4.31 -13.82
CA ALA A 159 12.20 5.12 -14.65
C ALA A 159 11.91 5.12 -16.16
N SER A 160 11.23 4.11 -16.71
CA SER A 160 10.96 4.08 -18.17
C SER A 160 9.81 4.99 -18.61
N VAL A 161 8.99 5.46 -17.66
CA VAL A 161 7.84 6.32 -17.89
C VAL A 161 7.97 7.68 -17.23
N ASN A 162 9.03 7.89 -16.43
CA ASN A 162 9.26 9.09 -15.66
C ASN A 162 10.76 9.36 -15.48
N PRO A 163 11.28 10.55 -15.84
CA PRO A 163 12.68 10.91 -15.62
C PRO A 163 13.02 11.24 -14.15
N ASP A 164 12.02 11.46 -13.29
CA ASP A 164 12.21 11.75 -11.87
C ASP A 164 12.34 10.45 -11.05
N PHE A 165 13.50 9.80 -11.19
CA PHE A 165 13.88 8.59 -10.48
C PHE A 165 15.29 8.70 -9.90
N ALA A 166 15.57 7.87 -8.90
CA ALA A 166 16.87 7.72 -8.27
C ALA A 166 17.39 6.30 -8.49
N CYS A 167 18.71 6.22 -8.54
CA CYS A 167 19.44 4.97 -8.70
C CYS A 167 20.66 4.99 -7.79
N HIS A 168 20.82 3.94 -6.98
CA HIS A 168 21.96 3.80 -6.08
C HIS A 168 22.52 2.37 -6.05
N MET A 169 23.82 2.26 -5.82
CA MET A 169 24.52 0.98 -5.62
C MET A 169 24.49 0.57 -4.14
N VAL A 170 23.62 -0.39 -3.83
CA VAL A 170 23.41 -0.95 -2.49
C VAL A 170 24.00 -2.37 -2.41
N PRO A 171 24.26 -2.94 -1.21
CA PRO A 171 24.72 -4.31 -1.09
C PRO A 171 23.74 -5.29 -1.73
N GLU A 172 24.25 -6.21 -2.55
CA GLU A 172 23.42 -7.16 -3.31
C GLU A 172 22.52 -8.00 -2.40
N ALA A 173 23.06 -8.44 -1.25
CA ALA A 173 22.30 -9.20 -0.27
C ALA A 173 21.10 -8.41 0.27
N GLN A 174 21.25 -7.11 0.52
CA GLN A 174 20.16 -6.26 1.02
C GLN A 174 19.10 -6.03 -0.06
N ASN A 175 19.52 -5.73 -1.29
CA ASN A 175 18.59 -5.54 -2.41
C ASN A 175 17.73 -6.79 -2.67
N ARG A 176 18.37 -7.97 -2.65
CA ARG A 176 17.67 -9.25 -2.81
C ARG A 176 16.70 -9.53 -1.66
N LEU A 177 17.10 -9.24 -0.41
CA LEU A 177 16.26 -9.42 0.77
C LEU A 177 15.05 -8.50 0.74
N GLU A 178 15.25 -7.22 0.44
CA GLU A 178 14.17 -6.23 0.33
C GLU A 178 13.20 -6.61 -0.79
N GLY A 179 13.70 -6.99 -1.98
CA GLY A 179 12.83 -7.40 -3.09
C GLY A 179 11.95 -8.61 -2.75
N GLY A 180 12.45 -9.53 -1.93
CA GLY A 180 11.67 -10.64 -1.38
C GLY A 180 10.63 -10.17 -0.36
N ALA A 181 11.03 -9.33 0.60
CA ALA A 181 10.14 -8.78 1.62
C ALA A 181 9.01 -7.94 1.02
N ARG A 182 9.31 -7.05 0.07
CA ARG A 182 8.33 -6.25 -0.66
C ARG A 182 7.37 -7.12 -1.44
N LYS A 183 7.84 -8.18 -2.12
CA LYS A 183 6.96 -9.14 -2.81
C LYS A 183 6.03 -9.87 -1.83
N SER A 184 6.51 -10.26 -0.66
CA SER A 184 5.65 -10.87 0.37
C SER A 184 4.62 -9.88 0.90
N TRP A 185 5.01 -8.62 1.13
CA TRP A 185 4.10 -7.56 1.58
C TRP A 185 3.02 -7.24 0.54
N TYR A 186 3.41 -7.16 -0.73
CA TYR A 186 2.54 -7.09 -1.90
C TYR A 186 1.47 -8.19 -1.92
N ASN A 187 1.85 -9.43 -1.58
CA ASN A 187 0.90 -10.54 -1.52
C ASN A 187 -0.01 -10.47 -0.30
N ALA A 188 0.55 -10.14 0.87
CA ALA A 188 -0.20 -10.03 2.13
C ALA A 188 -1.29 -8.95 2.06
N ASN A 189 -1.05 -7.88 1.30
CA ASN A 189 -2.02 -6.80 1.06
C ASN A 189 -2.84 -6.98 -0.23
N ARG A 190 -2.71 -8.14 -0.91
CA ARG A 190 -3.24 -8.43 -2.27
C ARG A 190 -3.17 -7.23 -3.23
N LEU A 191 -2.04 -6.52 -3.30
CA LEU A 191 -1.88 -5.41 -4.23
C LEU A 191 -1.82 -5.91 -5.68
N LEU A 192 -2.77 -5.53 -6.52
CA LEU A 192 -2.85 -5.90 -7.94
C LEU A 192 -2.35 -4.76 -8.84
N GLU A 193 -2.50 -4.95 -10.16
CA GLU A 193 -2.32 -3.87 -11.14
C GLU A 193 -3.15 -2.65 -10.74
N ASN A 194 -2.57 -1.46 -10.86
CA ASN A 194 -3.17 -0.17 -10.53
C ASN A 194 -3.46 0.09 -9.05
N ASP A 195 -3.18 -0.85 -8.15
CA ASP A 195 -3.34 -0.56 -6.72
C ASP A 195 -2.29 0.41 -6.23
N LYS A 196 -2.75 1.33 -5.38
CA LYS A 196 -1.91 2.37 -4.80
C LYS A 196 -1.33 1.92 -3.48
N PHE A 197 -0.15 2.44 -3.16
CA PHE A 197 0.46 2.26 -1.85
C PHE A 197 1.43 3.38 -1.50
N TRP A 198 1.65 3.56 -0.20
CA TRP A 198 2.67 4.43 0.35
C TRP A 198 3.93 3.65 0.73
N VAL A 199 5.04 4.35 0.91
CA VAL A 199 6.26 3.80 1.49
C VAL A 199 6.67 4.68 2.66
N PHE A 200 6.72 4.10 3.86
CA PHE A 200 7.12 4.81 5.05
C PHE A 200 8.48 4.33 5.53
N VAL A 201 9.45 5.24 5.54
CA VAL A 201 10.79 4.94 6.03
C VAL A 201 10.81 5.15 7.55
N THR A 202 10.87 4.05 8.31
CA THR A 202 10.89 4.08 9.78
C THR A 202 12.30 4.29 10.33
N ASP A 203 12.37 4.73 11.58
CA ASP A 203 13.62 4.97 12.32
C ASP A 203 14.53 6.03 11.67
N ALA A 204 13.97 6.77 10.70
CA ALA A 204 14.64 7.86 10.04
C ALA A 204 14.93 8.97 11.07
N PRO A 205 16.18 9.45 11.16
CA PRO A 205 16.53 10.52 12.08
C PRO A 205 15.75 11.79 11.74
N ALA A 206 15.29 12.47 12.79
CA ALA A 206 14.47 13.68 12.71
C ALA A 206 15.18 14.86 11.99
N SER A 207 16.51 14.81 11.84
CA SER A 207 17.28 15.79 11.08
C SER A 207 18.02 15.13 9.91
N ALA A 208 18.17 15.87 8.82
CA ALA A 208 18.89 15.45 7.61
C ALA A 208 20.40 15.23 7.81
N ALA A 209 20.95 15.54 8.99
CA ALA A 209 22.39 15.48 9.28
C ALA A 209 22.91 14.07 9.58
N ALA A 210 22.04 13.09 9.78
CA ALA A 210 22.46 11.73 10.02
C ALA A 210 22.75 11.03 8.70
N SER A 211 24.03 10.77 8.47
CA SER A 211 24.52 10.03 7.32
C SER A 211 24.14 8.55 7.42
N PRO A 212 23.87 7.88 6.29
CA PRO A 212 23.68 6.44 6.27
C PRO A 212 24.93 5.74 6.83
N VAL A 213 24.74 4.60 7.51
CA VAL A 213 25.84 3.78 8.09
C VAL A 213 26.92 3.48 7.04
N ARG A 214 26.51 3.42 5.77
CA ARG A 214 27.40 3.36 4.61
C ARG A 214 26.94 4.39 3.58
N PRO A 215 27.84 5.24 3.04
CA PRO A 215 27.47 6.22 2.03
C PRO A 215 26.74 5.58 0.86
N LEU A 216 25.61 6.20 0.48
CA LEU A 216 24.92 5.89 -0.74
C LEU A 216 25.84 6.23 -1.92
N VAL A 217 26.01 5.28 -2.84
CA VAL A 217 26.80 5.47 -4.06
C VAL A 217 25.81 5.64 -5.19
N GLN A 218 25.64 6.87 -5.68
CA GLN A 218 24.74 7.15 -6.80
C GLN A 218 25.20 6.39 -8.05
N CYS A 219 24.26 5.92 -8.84
CA CYS A 219 24.58 5.39 -10.17
C CYS A 219 25.20 6.50 -11.04
N PRO A 220 26.10 6.14 -11.97
CA PRO A 220 26.70 7.10 -12.91
C PRO A 220 25.67 7.83 -13.78
#